data_AF-A0A932HQ17-F1
#
_entry.id   AF-A0A932HQ17-F1
#
_cell.length_a   1.000
_cell.length_b   1.000
_cell.length_c   1.000
_cell.angle_alpha   90.00
_cell.angle_beta   90.00
_cell.angle_gamma   90.00
#
_symmetry.space_group_name_H-M   'P 1'
#
loop_
_entity.id
_entity.type
_entity.pdbx_description
1 polymer ?
#
loop_
_entity_poly.entity_id
_entity_poly.type
_entity_poly.pdbx_seq_one_letter_code
_entity_poly.pdbx_strand_id
1 'polypeptide(L)' 'GTFQEFKERAEAAFIKKQLELNKWNISKTAEALDIQRSHLYTKMKRYGLMKEGEAEPSE' A
#
# COMPACT_ATOMS: atom_id res chain seq x y z
N GLY A 1 8.11 -8.15 19.62
CA GLY A 1 8.60 -8.96 18.49
C GLY A 1 7.76 -10.21 18.34
N THR A 2 6.50 -10.05 17.98
CA THR A 2 5.56 -11.14 17.69
C THR A 2 5.63 -11.51 16.21
N PHE A 3 5.16 -12.71 15.87
CA PHE A 3 4.99 -13.13 14.47
C PHE A 3 4.11 -12.14 13.67
N GLN A 4 3.17 -11.49 14.35
CA GLN A 4 2.30 -10.48 13.77
C GLN A 4 3.10 -9.26 13.30
N GLU A 5 3.99 -8.71 14.14
CA GLU A 5 4.84 -7.57 13.78
C GLU A 5 5.76 -7.90 12.59
N PHE A 6 6.26 -9.13 12.51
CA PHE A 6 7.07 -9.57 11.37
C PHE A 6 6.26 -9.59 10.08
N LYS A 7 5.05 -10.17 10.10
CA LYS A 7 4.15 -10.20 8.94
C LYS A 7 3.82 -8.79 8.46
N GLU A 8 3.51 -7.88 9.38
CA GLU A 8 3.17 -6.50 9.05
C GLU A 8 4.34 -5.76 8.37
N ARG A 9 5.57 -5.95 8.85
CA ARG A 9 6.76 -5.34 8.21
C ARG A 9 7.02 -5.93 6.84
N ALA A 10 6.88 -7.25 6.67
CA ALA A 10 7.05 -7.91 5.39
C ALA A 10 6.00 -7.45 4.37
N GLU A 11 4.74 -7.35 4.80
CA GLU A 11 3.63 -6.86 3.98
C GLU A 11 3.83 -5.40 3.59
N ALA A 12 4.21 -4.52 4.53
CA ALA A 12 4.52 -3.12 4.25
C ALA A 12 5.65 -2.97 3.22
N ALA A 13 6.75 -3.72 3.38
CA ALA A 13 7.87 -3.70 2.45
C ALA A 13 7.47 -4.19 1.05
N PHE A 14 6.64 -5.23 0.98
CA PHE A 14 6.12 -5.75 -0.27
C PHE A 14 5.24 -4.73 -1.00
N ILE A 15 4.28 -4.11 -0.29
CA ILE A 15 3.41 -3.08 -0.85
C ILE A 15 4.22 -1.88 -1.33
N LYS A 16 5.18 -1.40 -0.52
CA LYS A 16 6.05 -0.30 -0.91
C LYS A 16 6.81 -0.60 -2.21
N LYS A 17 7.38 -1.79 -2.33
CA LYS A 17 8.08 -2.22 -3.55
C LYS A 17 7.15 -2.20 -4.77
N GLN A 18 5.92 -2.69 -4.61
CA GLN A 18 4.93 -2.69 -5.71
C GLN A 18 4.51 -1.26 -6.10
N LEU A 19 4.34 -0.38 -5.12
CA LEU A 19 4.10 1.05 -5.37
C LEU A 19 5.26 1.66 -6.16
N GLU A 20 6.51 1.43 -5.76
CA GLU A 20 7.69 1.95 -6.46
C GLU A 20 7.79 1.41 -7.91
N LEU A 21 7.58 0.11 -8.12
CA LEU A 21 7.58 -0.51 -9.45
C LEU A 21 6.51 0.09 -10.38
N ASN A 22 5.35 0.43 -9.83
CA ASN A 22 4.24 1.04 -10.54
C ASN A 22 4.30 2.59 -10.52
N LYS A 23 5.43 3.19 -10.16
CA LYS A 23 5.64 4.65 -10.10
C LYS A 23 4.58 5.36 -9.24
N TRP A 24 4.21 4.76 -8.13
CA TRP A 24 3.17 5.21 -7.20
C TRP A 24 1.77 5.30 -7.81
N ASN A 25 1.50 4.58 -8.91
CA ASN A 25 0.16 4.45 -9.46
C ASN A 25 -0.66 3.45 -8.63
N ILE A 26 -1.54 3.95 -7.76
CA ILE A 26 -2.33 3.13 -6.83
C ILE A 26 -3.27 2.18 -7.57
N SER A 27 -3.90 2.61 -8.66
CA SER A 27 -4.79 1.74 -9.46
C SER A 27 -4.04 0.53 -10.01
N LYS A 28 -2.93 0.78 -10.72
CA LYS A 28 -2.09 -0.28 -11.29
C LYS A 28 -1.49 -1.19 -10.23
N THR A 29 -1.13 -0.63 -9.08
CA THR A 29 -0.60 -1.41 -7.96
C THR A 29 -1.66 -2.32 -7.37
N ALA A 30 -2.90 -1.84 -7.21
CA ALA A 30 -4.01 -2.64 -6.72
C ALA A 30 -4.38 -3.77 -7.69
N GLU A 31 -4.38 -3.48 -9.00
CA GLU A 31 -4.55 -4.48 -10.07
C GLU A 31 -3.44 -5.53 -10.04
N ALA A 32 -2.17 -5.11 -9.92
CA ALA A 32 -1.02 -6.02 -9.85
C ALA A 32 -1.00 -6.89 -8.58
N LEU A 33 -1.62 -6.41 -7.50
CA LEU A 33 -1.77 -7.11 -6.23
C LEU A 33 -3.05 -7.96 -6.16
N ASP A 34 -3.91 -7.90 -7.19
CA ASP A 34 -5.23 -8.53 -7.23
C ASP A 34 -6.12 -8.14 -6.02
N ILE A 35 -6.10 -6.85 -5.66
CA ILE A 35 -6.91 -6.31 -4.56
C ILE A 35 -7.66 -5.05 -4.98
N GLN A 36 -8.70 -4.72 -4.23
CA GLN A 36 -9.42 -3.46 -4.40
C GLN A 36 -8.53 -2.27 -4.02
N ARG A 37 -8.65 -1.16 -4.77
CA ARG A 37 -7.90 0.08 -4.50
C ARG A 37 -8.13 0.61 -3.08
N SER A 38 -9.36 0.57 -2.59
CA SER A 38 -9.72 0.98 -1.22
C SER A 38 -9.00 0.13 -0.15
N HIS A 39 -8.80 -1.16 -0.43
CA HIS A 39 -8.05 -2.05 0.45
C HIS A 39 -6.56 -1.71 0.45
N LEU A 40 -5.98 -1.43 -0.73
CA LEU A 40 -4.60 -0.95 -0.84
C LEU A 40 -4.41 0.37 -0.09
N TYR A 41 -5.32 1.34 -0.21
CA TYR A 41 -5.30 2.59 0.55
C TYR A 41 -5.30 2.35 2.06
N THR A 42 -6.18 1.47 2.56
CA THR A 42 -6.24 1.14 3.98
C THR A 42 -4.92 0.56 4.50
N LYS A 43 -4.30 -0.32 3.71
CA LYS A 43 -2.97 -0.89 4.03
C LYS A 43 -1.89 0.18 3.99
N MET A 44 -1.88 1.04 2.97
CA MET A 44 -0.93 2.15 2.86
C MET A 44 -1.02 3.11 4.05
N LYS A 45 -2.23 3.50 4.44
CA LYS A 45 -2.47 4.36 5.62
C LYS A 45 -1.98 3.68 6.90
N ARG A 46 -2.30 2.39 7.09
CA ARG A 46 -1.83 1.60 8.25
C ARG A 46 -0.31 1.54 8.33
N TYR A 47 0.37 1.39 7.19
CA TYR A 47 1.82 1.24 7.13
C TYR A 47 2.59 2.55 6.94
N GLY A 48 1.91 3.70 6.90
CA GLY A 48 2.55 4.99 6.66
C GLY A 48 3.17 5.14 5.26
N LEU A 49 2.62 4.44 4.27
CA LEU A 49 3.06 4.46 2.87
C LEU A 49 2.32 5.53 2.04
N MET A 50 1.81 6.58 2.68
CA MET A 50 1.11 7.68 2.01
C MET A 50 2.15 8.72 1.55
N LYS A 51 2.06 9.19 0.31
CA LYS A 51 2.90 10.29 -0.16
C LYS A 51 2.38 11.61 0.42
N GLU A 52 3.28 12.49 0.83
CA GLU A 52 2.92 13.80 1.38
C GLU A 52 2.12 14.59 0.32
N GLY A 53 0.83 14.85 0.59
CA GLY A 53 -0.07 15.59 -0.29
C GLY A 53 -1.11 14.76 -1.07
N GLU A 54 -1.11 13.42 -1.00
CA GLU A 54 -2.22 12.62 -1.55
C GLU A 54 -3.35 12.50 -0.52
N ALA A 55 -4.25 13.49 -0.51
CA ALA A 55 -5.57 13.33 0.10
C ALA A 55 -6.38 12.31 -0.73
N GLU A 56 -7.25 11.55 -0.06
CA GLU A 56 -8.08 10.52 -0.70
C GLU A 56 -8.77 11.10 -1.95
N PRO A 57 -8.66 10.45 -3.13
CA PRO A 57 -9.41 10.91 -4.27
C PRO A 57 -10.89 10.81 -3.91
N SER A 58 -11.55 11.95 -3.83
CA SER A 58 -13.00 12.04 -3.81
C SER A 58 -13.50 11.33 -5.06
N GLU A 59 -14.09 10.14 -4.88
CA GLU A 59 -14.94 9.54 -5.90
C GLU A 59 -16.14 10.45 -6.21
#